data_AF-A0A969SS11-F1
#
_entry.id   AF-A0A969SS11-F1
#
_cell.length_a   1.000
_cell.length_b   1.000
_cell.length_c   1.000
_cell.angle_alpha   90.00
_cell.angle_beta   90.00
_cell.angle_gamma   90.00
#
_symmetry.space_group_name_H-M   'P 1'
#
loop_
_entity.id
_entity.type
_entity.pdbx_description
1 polymer ?
#
loop_
_entity_poly.entity_id
_entity_poly.type
_entity_poly.pdbx_seq_one_letter_code
_entity_poly.pdbx_strand_id
1 'polypeptide(L)'
;MSNLSAGLAAFEAKNYVEAFELLKPLAEKGNAEAQCIIGSIYDLGLGRESNALEAVKWYKKSASQGYGVASNNLGTIYYSGREGIEMNRAKASEWYQKAPVARILA
;
A
#
# COMPACT_ATOMS: atom_id res chain seq x y z
N MET A 1 2.65 9.23 -22.29
CA MET A 1 2.88 8.56 -20.99
C MET A 1 1.77 8.97 -20.05
N SER A 2 1.12 8.02 -19.36
CA SER A 2 0.14 8.37 -18.33
C SER A 2 0.88 8.76 -17.04
N ASN A 3 0.26 9.60 -16.20
CA ASN A 3 0.84 9.97 -14.91
C ASN A 3 1.12 8.73 -14.03
N LEU A 4 0.38 7.62 -14.24
CA LEU A 4 0.65 6.35 -13.58
C LEU A 4 1.99 5.78 -14.03
N SER A 5 2.20 5.57 -15.33
CA SER A 5 3.46 5.02 -15.85
C SER A 5 4.70 5.83 -15.45
N ALA A 6 4.58 7.17 -15.43
CA ALA A 6 5.66 8.05 -14.99
C ALA A 6 5.91 7.92 -13.49
N GLY A 7 4.85 7.89 -12.67
CA GLY A 7 4.97 7.70 -11.22
C GLY A 7 5.55 6.34 -10.83
N LEU A 8 5.19 5.27 -11.55
CA LEU A 8 5.75 3.93 -11.35
C LEU A 8 7.24 3.91 -11.70
N ALA A 9 7.62 4.46 -12.86
CA ALA A 9 9.02 4.55 -13.26
C ALA A 9 9.86 5.37 -12.27
N ALA A 10 9.31 6.49 -11.76
CA ALA A 10 9.96 7.28 -10.72
C ALA A 10 10.15 6.46 -9.42
N PHE A 11 9.15 5.66 -9.02
CA PHE A 11 9.26 4.80 -7.85
C PHE A 11 10.35 3.72 -8.03
N GLU A 12 10.42 3.09 -9.19
CA GLU A 12 11.46 2.10 -9.54
C GLU A 12 12.86 2.73 -9.60
N ALA A 13 12.96 3.96 -10.09
CA ALA A 13 14.18 4.76 -10.10
C ALA A 13 14.57 5.30 -8.70
N LYS A 14 13.79 4.99 -7.66
CA LYS A 14 13.95 5.50 -6.28
C LYS A 14 13.79 7.02 -6.14
N ASN A 15 13.17 7.67 -7.12
CA ASN A 15 12.76 9.07 -7.06
C ASN A 15 11.42 9.18 -6.30
N TYR A 16 11.43 8.85 -5.02
CA TYR A 16 10.19 8.69 -4.25
C TYR A 16 9.39 9.96 -4.06
N VAL A 17 10.04 11.13 -4.01
CA VAL A 17 9.37 12.44 -3.94
C VAL A 17 8.56 12.66 -5.23
N GLU A 18 9.18 12.46 -6.38
CA GLU A 18 8.52 12.59 -7.68
C GLU A 18 7.40 11.55 -7.85
N ALA A 19 7.66 10.30 -7.47
CA ALA A 19 6.66 9.23 -7.48
C ALA A 19 5.44 9.60 -6.63
N PHE A 20 5.66 10.17 -5.43
CA PHE A 20 4.58 10.60 -4.56
C PHE A 20 3.71 11.66 -5.24
N GLU A 21 4.32 12.73 -5.77
CA GLU A 21 3.58 13.83 -6.40
C GLU A 21 2.79 13.36 -7.63
N LEU A 22 3.35 12.46 -8.44
CA LEU A 22 2.68 11.92 -9.62
C LEU A 22 1.54 10.94 -9.27
N LEU A 23 1.74 10.10 -8.25
CA LEU A 23 0.80 9.03 -7.90
C LEU A 23 -0.28 9.49 -6.91
N LYS A 24 -0.04 10.51 -6.10
CA LYS A 24 -0.97 10.98 -5.07
C LYS A 24 -2.35 11.39 -5.64
N PRO A 25 -2.45 12.18 -6.72
CA PRO A 25 -3.75 12.49 -7.33
C PRO A 25 -4.46 11.25 -7.90
N LEU A 26 -3.70 10.27 -8.40
CA LEU A 26 -4.26 9.02 -8.92
C LEU A 26 -4.78 8.12 -7.80
N ALA A 27 -4.04 8.06 -6.69
CA ALA A 27 -4.45 7.34 -5.50
C ALA A 27 -5.75 7.93 -4.90
N GLU A 28 -5.89 9.25 -4.93
CA GLU A 28 -7.12 9.96 -4.54
C GLU A 28 -8.29 9.69 -5.47
N LYS A 29 -8.04 9.54 -6.78
CA LYS A 29 -9.03 9.12 -7.78
C LYS A 29 -9.38 7.63 -7.73
N GLY A 30 -8.79 6.88 -6.80
CA GLY A 30 -9.15 5.48 -6.57
C GLY A 30 -8.21 4.47 -7.22
N ASN A 31 -7.14 4.86 -7.91
CA ASN A 31 -6.24 3.88 -8.53
C ASN A 31 -5.56 2.99 -7.47
N ALA A 32 -5.85 1.69 -7.47
CA ALA A 32 -5.42 0.76 -6.43
C ALA A 32 -3.89 0.59 -6.34
N GLU A 33 -3.18 0.59 -7.48
CA GLU A 33 -1.73 0.46 -7.53
C GLU A 33 -1.05 1.72 -6.96
N ALA A 34 -1.49 2.91 -7.38
CA ALA A 34 -1.03 4.18 -6.83
C ALA A 34 -1.30 4.26 -5.31
N GLN A 35 -2.45 3.81 -4.84
CA GLN A 35 -2.74 3.72 -3.40
C GLN A 35 -1.77 2.78 -2.68
N CYS A 36 -1.42 1.64 -3.28
CA CYS A 36 -0.45 0.73 -2.69
C CYS A 36 0.92 1.40 -2.56
N ILE A 37 1.38 2.10 -3.60
CA ILE A 37 2.69 2.75 -3.59
C ILE A 37 2.73 3.93 -2.62
N ILE A 38 1.69 4.74 -2.56
CA ILE A 38 1.57 5.79 -1.53
C ILE A 38 1.61 5.17 -0.12
N GLY A 39 0.95 4.02 0.06
CA GLY A 39 1.05 3.23 1.29
C GLY A 39 2.49 2.83 1.62
N SER A 40 3.23 2.30 0.64
CA SER A 40 4.64 1.93 0.79
C SER A 40 5.55 3.11 1.12
N ILE A 41 5.29 4.27 0.51
CA ILE A 41 6.05 5.50 0.78
C ILE A 41 5.90 5.91 2.24
N TYR A 42 4.67 5.88 2.78
CA TYR A 42 4.44 6.16 4.21
C TYR A 42 4.96 5.04 5.12
N ASP A 43 4.84 3.78 4.73
CA ASP A 43 5.27 2.64 5.56
C ASP A 43 6.79 2.63 5.79
N LEU A 44 7.53 2.89 4.72
CA LEU A 44 8.99 2.79 4.68
C LEU A 44 9.70 4.15 4.80
N GLY A 45 8.95 5.26 4.83
CA GLY A 45 9.53 6.61 4.93
C GLY A 45 10.35 6.99 3.68
N LEU A 46 9.82 6.73 2.49
CA LEU A 46 10.54 6.90 1.23
C LEU A 46 10.34 8.30 0.65
N GLY A 47 11.35 9.17 0.77
CA GLY A 47 11.23 10.57 0.33
C GLY A 47 10.27 11.41 1.19
N ARG A 48 9.81 10.86 2.32
CA ARG A 48 8.90 11.48 3.30
C ARG A 48 9.08 10.76 4.64
N GLU A 49 8.71 11.41 5.74
CA GLU A 49 8.61 10.78 7.06
C GLU A 49 7.68 9.55 7.07
N SER A 50 8.11 8.47 7.72
CA SER A 50 7.31 7.27 7.88
C SER A 50 6.07 7.53 8.74
N ASN A 51 4.92 6.98 8.36
CA ASN A 51 3.69 7.06 9.13
C ASN A 51 2.85 5.79 8.92
N ALA A 52 2.85 4.91 9.93
CA ALA A 52 2.16 3.63 9.85
C ALA A 52 0.62 3.79 9.71
N LEU A 53 0.04 4.83 10.32
CA LEU A 53 -1.40 5.08 10.26
C LEU A 53 -1.84 5.50 8.85
N GLU A 54 -1.09 6.40 8.19
CA GLU A 54 -1.33 6.76 6.80
C GLU A 54 -1.07 5.57 5.87
N ALA A 55 0.00 4.80 6.09
CA ALA A 55 0.25 3.57 5.33
C ALA A 55 -0.95 2.61 5.37
N VAL A 56 -1.48 2.32 6.57
CA VAL A 56 -2.66 1.48 6.74
C VAL A 56 -3.88 2.04 6.02
N LYS A 57 -4.09 3.36 6.05
CA LYS A 57 -5.22 4.00 5.35
C LYS A 57 -5.13 3.80 3.84
N TRP A 58 -3.95 3.98 3.26
CA TRP A 58 -3.74 3.81 1.81
C TRP A 58 -3.79 2.35 1.38
N TYR A 59 -3.12 1.47 2.13
CA TYR A 59 -3.19 0.03 1.84
C TYR A 59 -4.62 -0.51 1.99
N LYS A 60 -5.43 -0.05 2.95
CA LYS A 60 -6.85 -0.49 3.06
C LYS A 60 -7.65 -0.15 1.83
N LYS A 61 -7.48 1.05 1.27
CA LYS A 61 -8.15 1.45 0.04
C LYS A 61 -7.73 0.56 -1.13
N SER A 62 -6.43 0.29 -1.27
CA SER A 62 -5.90 -0.57 -2.32
C SER A 62 -6.36 -2.03 -2.16
N ALA A 63 -6.28 -2.57 -0.95
CA ALA A 63 -6.72 -3.92 -0.60
C ALA A 63 -8.22 -4.14 -0.81
N SER A 64 -9.06 -3.13 -0.51
CA SER A 64 -10.51 -3.21 -0.75
C SER A 64 -10.89 -3.35 -2.22
N GLN A 65 -9.96 -3.03 -3.13
CA GLN A 65 -10.10 -3.20 -4.57
C GLN A 65 -9.49 -4.51 -5.08
N GLY A 66 -9.07 -5.40 -4.17
CA GLY A 66 -8.45 -6.68 -4.51
C GLY A 66 -6.95 -6.60 -4.82
N TYR A 67 -6.25 -5.52 -4.46
CA TYR A 67 -4.81 -5.48 -4.64
C TYR A 67 -4.10 -6.32 -3.56
N GLY A 68 -3.57 -7.47 -3.98
CA GLY A 68 -3.00 -8.47 -3.06
C GLY A 68 -1.78 -7.98 -2.29
N VAL A 69 -0.91 -7.19 -2.94
CA VAL A 69 0.28 -6.63 -2.31
C VAL A 69 -0.11 -5.73 -1.12
N ALA A 70 -1.13 -4.89 -1.28
CA ALA A 70 -1.60 -4.01 -0.21
C ALA A 70 -2.22 -4.82 0.95
N SER A 71 -2.96 -5.89 0.65
CA SER A 71 -3.51 -6.78 1.68
C SER A 71 -2.40 -7.48 2.47
N ASN A 72 -1.35 -7.95 1.79
CA ASN A 72 -0.18 -8.54 2.44
C ASN A 72 0.55 -7.53 3.34
N ASN A 73 0.74 -6.30 2.86
CA ASN A 73 1.40 -5.24 3.65
C ASN A 73 0.58 -4.87 4.91
N LEU A 74 -0.75 -4.82 4.81
CA LEU A 74 -1.64 -4.65 5.98
C LEU A 74 -1.50 -5.80 6.98
N GLY A 75 -1.47 -7.03 6.47
CA GLY A 75 -1.26 -8.22 7.30
C GLY A 75 0.02 -8.08 8.11
N THR A 76 1.11 -7.67 7.46
CA THR A 76 2.42 -7.48 8.09
C THR A 76 2.40 -6.37 9.14
N ILE A 77 1.78 -5.22 8.86
CA ILE A 77 1.66 -4.13 9.84
C ILE A 77 0.93 -4.59 11.10
N TYR A 78 -0.20 -5.30 10.96
CA TYR A 78 -0.93 -5.83 12.11
C TYR A 78 -0.20 -7.00 12.79
N TYR A 79 0.59 -7.78 12.04
CA TYR A 79 1.34 -8.90 12.61
C TYR A 79 2.50 -8.42 13.49
N SER A 80 3.22 -7.37 13.08
CA SER A 80 4.33 -6.82 13.87
C SER A 80 3.86 -5.85 14.95
N GLY A 81 2.74 -5.16 14.73
CA GLY A 81 2.46 -3.89 15.40
C GLY A 81 3.48 -2.82 15.00
N ARG A 82 3.11 -1.54 15.12
CA ARG A 82 3.95 -0.36 14.89
C ARG A 82 3.50 0.79 15.77
N GLU A 83 4.24 1.90 15.76
CA GLU A 83 3.82 3.12 16.46
C GLU A 83 2.38 3.52 16.06
N GLY A 84 1.51 3.67 17.06
CA GLY A 84 0.08 3.95 16.88
C GLY A 84 -0.77 2.76 16.40
N ILE A 85 -0.19 1.56 16.21
CA ILE A 85 -0.89 0.36 15.75
C ILE A 85 -0.48 -0.85 16.59
N GLU A 86 -1.40 -1.31 17.42
CA GLU A 86 -1.20 -2.52 18.20
C GLU A 86 -1.06 -3.76 17.31
N MET A 87 -0.18 -4.68 17.74
CA MET A 87 -0.10 -6.01 17.16
C MET A 87 -1.44 -6.73 17.31
N ASN A 88 -1.97 -7.25 16.20
CA ASN A 88 -3.21 -8.01 16.16
C ASN A 88 -3.10 -9.14 15.12
N ARG A 89 -2.79 -10.35 15.61
CA ARG A 89 -2.60 -11.53 14.75
C ARG A 89 -3.87 -11.99 14.04
N ALA A 90 -5.03 -11.83 14.68
CA ALA A 90 -6.31 -12.18 14.06
C ALA A 90 -6.57 -11.28 12.85
N LYS A 91 -6.41 -9.97 13.02
CA LYS A 91 -6.54 -8.99 11.95
C LYS A 91 -5.50 -9.17 10.86
N ALA A 92 -4.27 -9.51 11.24
CA ALA A 92 -3.23 -9.87 10.28
C ALA A 92 -3.65 -11.07 9.40
N SER A 93 -4.14 -12.14 10.03
CA SER A 93 -4.64 -13.34 9.32
C SER A 93 -5.79 -12.99 8.37
N GLU A 94 -6.74 -12.17 8.80
CA GLU A 94 -7.82 -11.70 7.93
C GLU A 94 -7.29 -10.97 6.68
N TRP A 95 -6.31 -10.09 6.83
CA TRP A 95 -5.74 -9.36 5.70
C TRP A 95 -4.90 -10.26 4.78
N TYR A 96 -4.17 -11.22 5.34
CA TYR A 96 -3.46 -12.23 4.54
C TYR A 96 -4.43 -13.11 3.74
N GLN A 97 -5.57 -13.48 4.31
CA GLN A 97 -6.61 -14.26 3.60
C GLN A 97 -7.35 -13.44 2.54
N LYS A 98 -7.45 -12.11 2.73
CA LYS A 98 -8.06 -11.17 1.77
C LYS A 98 -7.16 -10.82 0.60
N ALA A 99 -5.83 -10.99 0.73
CA ALA A 99 -4.97 -10.95 -0.43
C ALA A 99 -5.51 -12.01 -1.41
N PRO A 100 -5.78 -11.68 -2.69
CA PRO A 100 -6.25 -12.67 -3.62
C PRO A 100 -5.18 -13.75 -3.74
N VAL A 101 -5.39 -14.85 -3.03
CA VAL A 101 -4.95 -16.14 -3.50
C VAL A 101 -5.67 -16.27 -4.83
N ALA A 102 -4.94 -16.51 -5.93
CA ALA A 102 -5.58 -16.96 -7.15
C ALA A 102 -6.53 -18.09 -6.75
N ARG A 103 -7.82 -17.81 -6.70
CA ARG A 103 -8.84 -18.81 -6.42
C ARG A 103 -8.87 -19.62 -7.70
N ILE A 104 -7.96 -20.58 -7.80
CA ILE A 104 -8.10 -21.69 -8.74
C ILE A 104 -9.40 -22.34 -8.30
N LEU A 105 -10.46 -22.02 -9.03
CA LEU A 105 -11.72 -22.74 -8.94
C LEU A 105 -11.40 -24.18 -9.37
N ALA A 106 -11.52 -25.10 -8.43
CA ALA A 106 -11.64 -26.53 -8.72
C ALA A 106 -13.09 -26.85 -9.09
#